data_AF-A0A1L8MKE2-F1
#
_entry.id   AF-A0A1L8MKE2-F1
#
_cell.length_a   1.000
_cell.length_b   1.000
_cell.length_c   1.000
_cell.angle_alpha   90.00
_cell.angle_beta   90.00
_cell.angle_gamma   90.00
#
_symmetry.space_group_name_H-M   'P 1'
#
loop_
_entity.id
_entity.type
_entity.pdbx_description
1 polymer ?
#
loop_
_entity_poly.entity_id
_entity_poly.type
_entity_poly.pdbx_seq_one_letter_code
_entity_poly.pdbx_strand_id
1 'polypeptide(L)'
;MEDKEIIIYNGNQYELKYNTKTVETAEAITGKSFMATVINAKGMLSIGDLRQYFVNALYAYEGGRVAPVQGSMIFEELLNTKGFVYLNMLVINTIQRDCPFFFLDD
;
A
#
# COMPACT_ATOMS: atom_id res chain seq x y z
N MET A 1 0.34 -0.39 19.46
CA MET A 1 1.06 -0.70 18.21
C MET A 1 0.17 -1.67 17.46
N GLU A 2 -0.43 -1.26 16.35
CA GLU A 2 -1.08 -2.26 15.46
C GLU A 2 0.02 -3.17 14.93
N ASP A 3 -0.21 -4.47 15.07
CA ASP A 3 0.72 -5.49 14.58
C ASP A 3 0.91 -5.34 13.07
N LYS A 4 2.15 -5.53 12.63
CA LYS A 4 2.51 -5.44 11.22
C LYS A 4 1.78 -6.53 10.44
N GLU A 5 0.88 -6.14 9.54
CA GLU A 5 0.09 -7.10 8.80
C GLU A 5 0.93 -7.86 7.75
N ILE A 6 0.92 -9.20 7.86
CA ILE A 6 1.66 -10.10 6.97
C ILE A 6 0.74 -10.62 5.88
N ILE A 7 1.17 -10.44 4.64
CA ILE A 7 0.51 -10.97 3.45
C ILE A 7 1.09 -12.36 3.15
N ILE A 8 0.22 -13.37 3.03
CA ILE A 8 0.61 -14.73 2.63
C ILE A 8 0.20 -14.97 1.17
N TYR A 9 1.16 -15.33 0.33
CA TYR A 9 0.91 -15.70 -1.07
C TYR A 9 1.84 -16.84 -1.50
N ASN A 10 1.27 -17.94 -2.00
CA ASN A 10 1.99 -19.16 -2.38
C ASN A 10 2.99 -19.67 -1.32
N GLY A 11 2.60 -19.60 -0.04
CA GLY A 11 3.45 -20.01 1.09
C GLY A 11 4.56 -19.03 1.46
N ASN A 12 4.73 -17.93 0.72
CA ASN A 12 5.70 -16.88 1.02
C ASN A 12 5.05 -15.74 1.81
N GLN A 13 5.85 -15.08 2.64
CA GLN A 13 5.44 -13.96 3.47
C GLN A 13 5.90 -12.64 2.86
N TYR A 14 4.99 -11.67 2.84
CA TYR A 14 5.22 -10.32 2.34
C TYR A 14 4.67 -9.28 3.30
N GLU A 15 5.13 -8.06 3.14
CA GLU A 15 4.67 -6.92 3.92
C GLU A 15 4.74 -5.64 3.09
N LEU A 16 3.91 -4.67 3.48
CA LEU A 16 4.02 -3.31 2.95
C LEU A 16 4.99 -2.48 3.82
N LYS A 17 5.87 -1.74 3.16
CA LYS A 17 6.78 -0.77 3.78
C LYS A 17 6.70 0.56 3.03
N TYR A 18 6.40 1.61 3.76
CA TYR A 18 6.45 2.98 3.24
C TYR A 18 7.61 3.77 3.82
N ASN A 19 8.10 4.68 3.00
CA ASN A 19 8.89 5.84 3.38
C ASN A 19 8.52 6.95 2.39
N THR A 20 9.06 8.15 2.57
CA THR A 20 8.76 9.29 1.69
C THR A 20 8.98 8.95 0.21
N LYS A 21 10.09 8.27 -0.13
CA LYS A 21 10.41 7.91 -1.52
C LYS A 21 9.42 6.91 -2.13
N THR A 22 8.91 5.96 -1.35
CA THR A 22 7.88 5.02 -1.82
C THR A 22 6.59 5.76 -2.14
N VAL A 23 6.18 6.71 -1.28
CA VAL A 23 4.99 7.53 -1.51
C VAL A 23 5.18 8.45 -2.71
N GLU A 24 6.30 9.18 -2.81
CA GLU A 24 6.64 10.03 -3.96
C GLU A 24 6.62 9.25 -5.28
N THR A 25 7.12 8.00 -5.28
CA THR A 25 7.06 7.14 -6.47
C THR A 25 5.62 6.84 -6.88
N ALA A 26 4.75 6.53 -5.92
CA ALA A 26 3.33 6.28 -6.20
C ALA A 26 2.61 7.57 -6.64
N GLU A 27 2.89 8.71 -6.01
CA GLU A 27 2.35 10.02 -6.42
C GLU A 27 2.77 10.38 -7.85
N ALA A 28 4.04 10.15 -8.20
CA ALA A 28 4.56 10.42 -9.55
C ALA A 28 3.86 9.56 -10.63
N ILE A 29 3.53 8.30 -10.32
CA ILE A 29 2.82 7.41 -11.24
C ILE A 29 1.32 7.78 -11.34
N THR A 30 0.70 8.13 -10.21
CA THR A 30 -0.73 8.47 -10.16
C THR A 30 -1.03 9.90 -10.61
N GLY A 31 -0.01 10.77 -10.63
CA GLY A 31 -0.14 12.19 -10.95
C GLY A 31 -0.89 12.98 -9.88
N LYS A 32 -1.02 12.45 -8.66
CA LYS A 32 -1.83 13.03 -7.59
C LYS A 32 -1.09 12.94 -6.26
N SER A 33 -1.31 13.93 -5.40
CA SER A 33 -0.88 13.83 -4.01
C SER A 33 -1.72 12.80 -3.27
N PHE A 34 -1.06 11.98 -2.43
CA PHE A 34 -1.67 11.01 -1.54
C PHE A 34 -2.72 11.67 -0.65
N MET A 35 -2.36 12.72 0.10
CA MET A 35 -3.28 13.38 1.03
C MET A 35 -4.45 14.05 0.34
N ALA A 36 -4.21 14.71 -0.80
CA ALA A 36 -5.31 15.27 -1.59
C ALA A 36 -6.29 14.18 -2.03
N THR A 37 -5.78 13.00 -2.39
CA THR A 37 -6.62 11.86 -2.80
C THR A 37 -7.42 11.31 -1.62
N VAL A 38 -6.76 11.07 -0.48
CA VAL A 38 -7.39 10.53 0.74
C VAL A 38 -8.50 11.45 1.26
N ILE A 39 -8.26 12.76 1.34
CA ILE A 39 -9.26 13.72 1.83
C ILE A 39 -10.46 13.78 0.88
N ASN A 40 -10.24 13.95 -0.43
CA ASN A 40 -11.31 14.11 -1.40
C ASN A 40 -12.14 12.84 -1.60
N ALA A 41 -11.51 11.68 -1.46
CA ALA A 41 -12.16 10.39 -1.62
C ALA A 41 -12.57 9.74 -0.28
N LYS A 42 -12.61 10.52 0.81
CA LYS A 42 -13.05 10.06 2.15
C LYS A 42 -12.34 8.79 2.61
N GLY A 43 -11.02 8.72 2.41
CA GLY A 43 -10.18 7.60 2.80
C GLY A 43 -10.08 6.47 1.77
N MET A 44 -10.74 6.57 0.61
CA MET A 44 -10.78 5.49 -0.38
C MET A 44 -9.95 5.80 -1.63
N LEU A 45 -8.91 5.03 -1.89
CA LEU A 45 -8.12 5.15 -3.12
C LEU A 45 -8.89 4.55 -4.31
N SER A 46 -8.67 5.06 -5.53
CA SER A 46 -9.16 4.35 -6.73
C SER A 46 -8.44 3.00 -6.88
N ILE A 47 -9.02 2.01 -7.56
CA ILE A 47 -8.36 0.70 -7.75
C ILE A 47 -6.99 0.86 -8.44
N GLY A 48 -6.89 1.78 -9.40
CA GLY A 48 -5.64 2.09 -10.08
C GLY A 48 -4.59 2.65 -9.13
N ASP A 49 -4.96 3.67 -8.34
CA ASP A 49 -4.06 4.28 -7.36
C ASP A 49 -3.67 3.26 -6.29
N LEU A 50 -4.64 2.52 -5.74
CA LEU A 50 -4.44 1.49 -4.72
C LEU A 50 -3.41 0.44 -5.17
N ARG A 51 -3.48 -0.01 -6.42
CA ARG A 51 -2.47 -0.91 -6.99
C ARG A 51 -1.09 -0.28 -6.98
N GLN A 52 -0.95 0.99 -7.38
CA GLN A 52 0.36 1.65 -7.38
C GLN A 52 0.92 1.79 -5.97
N TYR A 53 0.09 2.20 -5.01
CA TYR A 53 0.52 2.29 -3.60
C TYR A 53 0.89 0.91 -3.04
N PHE A 54 0.18 -0.17 -3.40
CA PHE A 54 0.51 -1.52 -2.96
C PHE A 54 1.81 -2.06 -3.61
N VAL A 55 1.87 -2.07 -4.94
CA VAL A 55 2.96 -2.70 -5.70
C VAL A 55 4.30 -2.02 -5.43
N ASN A 56 4.30 -0.69 -5.29
CA ASN A 56 5.54 0.05 -5.04
C ASN A 56 6.05 -0.09 -3.60
N ALA A 57 5.21 -0.55 -2.67
CA ALA A 57 5.53 -0.72 -1.26
C ALA A 57 5.68 -2.18 -0.82
N LEU A 58 5.56 -3.15 -1.74
CA LEU A 58 5.60 -4.57 -1.40
C LEU A 58 7.03 -5.09 -1.24
N TYR A 59 7.31 -5.71 -0.10
CA TYR A 59 8.58 -6.35 0.23
C TYR A 59 8.36 -7.81 0.63
N ALA A 60 9.31 -8.68 0.31
CA ALA A 60 9.39 -9.98 0.96
C ALA A 60 9.76 -9.78 2.44
N TYR A 61 9.16 -10.56 3.35
CA TYR A 61 9.31 -10.36 4.80
C TYR A 61 10.78 -10.39 5.26
N GLU A 62 11.54 -11.37 4.76
CA GLU A 62 13.00 -11.51 5.01
C GLU A 62 13.84 -11.09 3.80
N GLY A 63 13.34 -10.17 2.97
CA GLY A 63 13.98 -9.84 1.70
C GLY A 63 13.79 -8.41 1.21
N GLY A 64 14.10 -8.25 -0.09
CA GLY A 64 14.03 -6.97 -0.78
C GLY A 64 12.64 -6.62 -1.31
N ARG A 65 12.59 -5.51 -2.03
CA ARG A 65 11.39 -5.06 -2.74
C ARG A 65 10.99 -6.08 -3.79
N VAL A 66 9.69 -6.38 -3.86
CA VAL A 66 9.13 -7.30 -4.85
C VAL A 66 9.10 -6.63 -6.22
N ALA A 67 9.40 -7.39 -7.28
CA ALA A 67 9.33 -6.88 -8.65
C ALA A 67 7.89 -6.45 -9.01
N PRO A 68 7.68 -5.34 -9.76
CA PRO A 68 6.34 -4.79 -10.02
C PRO A 68 5.34 -5.77 -10.64
N VAL A 69 5.81 -6.64 -11.54
CA VAL A 69 4.98 -7.67 -12.19
C VAL A 69 4.44 -8.67 -11.15
N GLN A 70 5.31 -9.18 -10.28
CA GLN A 70 4.92 -10.10 -9.22
C GLN A 70 4.03 -9.40 -8.20
N GLY A 71 4.36 -8.16 -7.81
CA GLY A 71 3.51 -7.37 -6.90
C GLY A 71 2.11 -7.15 -7.46
N SER A 72 1.99 -6.94 -8.78
CA SER A 72 0.68 -6.81 -9.44
C SER A 72 -0.13 -8.11 -9.41
N MET A 73 0.51 -9.27 -9.57
CA MET A 73 -0.17 -10.57 -9.44
C MET A 73 -0.68 -10.79 -8.02
N ILE A 74 0.14 -10.47 -7.01
CA ILE A 74 -0.25 -10.57 -5.59
C ILE A 74 -1.42 -9.62 -5.29
N PHE A 75 -1.37 -8.39 -5.82
CA PHE A 75 -2.45 -7.42 -5.68
C PHE A 75 -3.78 -7.97 -6.24
N GLU A 76 -3.77 -8.52 -7.45
CA GLU A 76 -4.99 -9.08 -8.07
C GLU A 76 -5.56 -10.24 -7.26
N GLU A 77 -4.69 -11.14 -6.79
CA GLU A 77 -5.13 -12.27 -5.98
C GLU A 77 -5.80 -11.78 -4.68
N LEU A 78 -5.17 -10.85 -3.97
CA LEU A 78 -5.74 -10.27 -2.75
C LEU A 78 -7.02 -9.49 -3.02
N LEU A 79 -7.10 -8.77 -4.14
CA LEU A 79 -8.30 -8.02 -4.51
C LEU A 79 -9.49 -8.96 -4.71
N ASN A 80 -9.27 -10.10 -5.37
CA ASN A 80 -10.30 -11.08 -5.64
C ASN A 80 -10.64 -11.96 -4.42
N THR A 81 -9.70 -12.19 -3.51
CA THR A 81 -9.90 -13.11 -2.35
C THR A 81 -10.25 -12.40 -1.04
N LYS A 82 -9.73 -11.19 -0.80
CA LYS A 82 -9.94 -10.40 0.43
C LYS A 82 -10.82 -9.17 0.19
N GLY A 83 -10.91 -8.71 -1.06
CA GLY A 83 -11.73 -7.58 -1.44
C GLY A 83 -11.02 -6.24 -1.36
N PHE A 84 -11.63 -5.25 -2.02
CA PHE A 84 -11.08 -3.90 -2.17
C PHE A 84 -10.90 -3.17 -0.84
N VAL A 85 -11.89 -3.23 0.07
CA VAL A 85 -11.85 -2.51 1.35
C VAL A 85 -10.68 -2.98 2.21
N TYR A 86 -10.42 -4.30 2.21
CA TYR A 86 -9.28 -4.88 2.91
C TYR A 86 -7.96 -4.28 2.40
N LEU A 87 -7.73 -4.28 1.08
CA LEU A 87 -6.51 -3.72 0.50
C LEU A 87 -6.38 -2.22 0.75
N ASN A 88 -7.49 -1.48 0.69
CA ASN A 88 -7.47 -0.04 0.99
C ASN A 88 -7.04 0.21 2.43
N MET A 89 -7.63 -0.48 3.40
CA MET A 89 -7.25 -0.34 4.81
C MET A 89 -5.81 -0.78 5.05
N LEU A 90 -5.37 -1.88 4.45
CA LEU A 90 -3.99 -2.35 4.53
C LEU A 90 -3.00 -1.26 4.08
N VAL A 91 -3.26 -0.62 2.94
CA VAL A 91 -2.41 0.48 2.43
C VAL A 91 -2.47 1.70 3.37
N ILE A 92 -3.67 2.18 3.73
CA ILE A 92 -3.83 3.38 4.55
C ILE A 92 -3.20 3.19 5.94
N ASN A 93 -3.49 2.09 6.62
CA ASN A 93 -2.95 1.80 7.96
C ASN A 93 -1.43 1.65 7.93
N THR A 94 -0.88 1.04 6.87
CA THR A 94 0.57 0.91 6.72
C THR A 94 1.23 2.28 6.49
N ILE A 95 0.63 3.16 5.67
CA ILE A 95 1.15 4.53 5.48
C ILE A 95 1.03 5.32 6.78
N GLN A 96 -0.06 5.19 7.54
CA GLN A 96 -0.19 5.85 8.84
C GLN A 96 0.86 5.38 9.85
N ARG A 97 1.19 4.09 9.85
CA ARG A 97 2.25 3.51 10.69
C ARG A 97 3.64 3.99 10.29
N ASP A 98 3.97 3.93 9.00
CA ASP A 98 5.33 4.14 8.50
C ASP A 98 5.64 5.62 8.18
N CYS A 99 4.62 6.38 7.78
CA CYS A 99 4.66 7.80 7.44
C CYS A 99 3.65 8.60 8.27
N PRO A 100 3.74 8.58 9.62
CA PRO A 100 2.74 9.20 10.50
C PRO A 100 2.61 10.71 10.28
N PHE A 101 3.64 11.37 9.73
CA PHE A 101 3.64 12.81 9.43
C PHE A 101 2.51 13.26 8.48
N PHE A 102 1.90 12.36 7.71
CA PHE A 102 0.71 12.67 6.91
C PHE A 102 -0.57 12.86 7.75
N PHE A 103 -0.57 12.36 8.99
CA PHE A 103 -1.75 12.25 9.85
C PHE A 103 -1.56 12.93 11.21
N LEU A 104 -0.42 13.57 11.44
CA LEU A 104 -0.25 14.42 12.61
C LEU A 104 -1.12 15.66 12.41
N ASP A 105 -2.02 15.90 13.37
CA ASP A 105 -2.77 17.14 13.52
C ASP A 105 -2.40 17.68 14.91
N ASP A 106 -2.05 18.96 15.00
CA ASP A 106 -1.69 19.62 16.27
C ASP A 106 -2.92 19.83 17.17
#